data_AF-A0A653ADQ1-F1
#
_entry.id   AF-A0A653ADQ1-F1
#
_cell.length_a   1.000
_cell.length_b   1.000
_cell.length_c   1.000
_cell.angle_alpha   90.00
_cell.angle_beta   90.00
_cell.angle_gamma   90.00
#
_symmetry.space_group_name_H-M   'P 1'
#
loop_
_entity.id
_entity.type
_entity.pdbx_description
1 polymer ?
#
loop_
_entity_poly.entity_id
_entity_poly.type
_entity_poly.pdbx_seq_one_letter_code
_entity_poly.pdbx_strand_id
1 'polypeptide(L)' 'MEENIQDYFVCDSCAGKDFKLVYNFSLRFHGVNFSDELIYDKLIEEIYQCTRCQKTFTKAEIEEGLARIKKAHRQS' A
#
# COMPACT_ATOMS: atom_id res chain seq x y z
N MET A 1 -16.44 31.57 6.53
CA MET A 1 -15.13 31.19 5.96
C MET A 1 -15.13 29.68 5.97
N GLU A 2 -15.18 29.03 4.81
CA GLU A 2 -15.03 27.57 4.77
C GLU A 2 -13.55 27.25 5.02
N GLU A 3 -13.25 26.69 6.18
CA GLU A 3 -11.91 26.17 6.47
C GLU A 3 -11.76 24.83 5.75
N ASN A 4 -11.07 24.84 4.61
CA ASN A 4 -10.76 23.63 3.87
C ASN A 4 -9.49 23.01 4.47
N ILE A 5 -9.67 22.00 5.34
CA ILE A 5 -8.55 21.25 5.91
C ILE A 5 -8.20 20.11 4.96
N GLN A 6 -6.96 20.11 4.47
CA GLN A 6 -6.40 19.04 3.64
C GLN A 6 -5.19 18.40 4.33
N ASP A 7 -5.34 17.14 4.70
CA ASP A 7 -4.26 16.30 5.21
C ASP A 7 -3.84 15.25 4.20
N TYR A 8 -2.57 14.87 4.26
CA TYR A 8 -1.96 13.86 3.41
C TYR A 8 -1.57 12.65 4.23
N PHE A 9 -1.65 11.47 3.61
CA PHE A 9 -0.90 10.33 4.10
C PHE A 9 0.61 10.64 3.99
N VAL A 10 1.35 10.42 5.08
CA VAL A 10 2.80 10.62 5.12
C VAL A 10 3.49 9.32 5.49
N CYS A 11 4.68 9.12 4.93
CA CYS A 11 5.54 7.99 5.26
C CYS A 11 5.88 8.02 6.75
N ASP A 12 5.56 6.95 7.46
CA ASP A 12 5.81 6.79 8.89
C ASP A 12 7.31 6.84 9.28
N SER A 13 8.21 6.61 8.33
CA SER A 13 9.66 6.60 8.56
C SER A 13 10.32 7.99 8.37
N CYS A 14 9.83 8.80 7.41
CA CYS A 14 10.52 10.05 7.04
C CYS A 14 9.60 11.26 6.87
N ALA A 15 8.30 11.11 7.17
CA ALA A 15 7.26 12.11 6.96
C ALA A 15 7.14 12.64 5.51
N GLY A 16 7.69 11.91 4.53
CA GLY A 16 7.51 12.24 3.12
C GLY A 16 6.09 11.97 2.64
N LYS A 17 5.49 12.92 1.93
CA LYS A 17 4.13 12.80 1.36
C LYS A 17 4.11 12.26 -0.08
N ASP A 18 5.27 12.22 -0.75
CA ASP A 18 5.36 11.86 -2.16
C ASP A 18 5.74 10.38 -2.31
N PHE A 19 4.98 9.69 -3.16
CA PHE A 19 5.11 8.26 -3.42
C PHE A 19 5.11 8.02 -4.93
N LYS A 20 5.86 7.01 -5.37
CA LYS A 20 5.78 6.48 -6.74
C LYS A 20 5.15 5.09 -6.72
N LEU A 21 4.46 4.75 -7.79
CA LEU A 21 3.86 3.43 -7.97
C LEU A 21 4.89 2.44 -8.49
N VAL A 22 4.93 1.24 -7.89
CA VAL A 22 5.76 0.12 -8.29
C VAL A 22 4.86 -1.11 -8.42
N TYR A 23 4.94 -1.79 -9.56
CA TYR A 23 4.25 -3.06 -9.76
C TYR A 23 5.22 -4.21 -9.54
N ASN A 24 4.86 -5.12 -8.65
CA ASN A 24 5.56 -6.38 -8.47
C ASN A 24 4.82 -7.47 -9.23
N PHE A 25 5.56 -8.26 -10.00
CA PHE A 25 5.02 -9.40 -10.76
C PHE A 25 5.58 -10.67 -10.15
N SER A 26 4.71 -11.53 -9.61
CA SER A 26 5.12 -12.78 -8.98
C SER A 26 4.31 -13.96 -9.49
N LEU A 27 4.89 -15.15 -9.33
CA LEU A 27 4.21 -16.42 -9.54
C LEU A 27 4.08 -17.12 -8.20
N ARG A 28 2.87 -17.51 -7.83
CA ARG A 28 2.60 -18.30 -6.63
C ARG A 28 2.33 -19.73 -7.05
N PHE A 29 3.22 -20.63 -6.65
CA PHE A 29 3.10 -22.05 -6.95
C PHE A 29 2.30 -22.75 -5.85
N HIS A 30 1.36 -23.60 -6.24
CA HIS A 30 0.60 -24.47 -5.35
C HIS A 30 0.98 -25.92 -5.65
N GLY A 31 1.53 -26.62 -4.65
CA GLY A 31 1.73 -28.06 -4.73
C GLY A 31 0.39 -28.77 -4.51
N VAL A 32 0.00 -29.64 -5.43
CA VAL A 32 -1.19 -30.50 -5.28
C VAL A 32 -0.78 -31.95 -5.10
N ASN A 33 -1.34 -32.63 -4.10
CA ASN A 33 -0.89 -33.92 -3.56
C ASN A 33 -1.03 -35.15 -4.51
N PHE A 34 -1.36 -34.98 -5.79
CA PHE A 34 -1.64 -36.09 -6.70
C PHE A 34 -1.11 -35.92 -8.12
N SER A 35 -0.21 -34.96 -8.38
CA SER A 35 0.44 -34.77 -9.68
C SER A 35 1.84 -34.19 -9.49
N ASP A 36 2.81 -34.59 -10.34
CA ASP A 36 4.11 -33.92 -10.47
C ASP A 36 3.99 -32.52 -11.14
N GLU A 37 2.78 -32.09 -11.51
CA GLU A 37 2.51 -30.78 -12.09
C GLU A 37 2.31 -29.70 -11.01
N LEU A 38 3.16 -28.66 -11.06
CA LEU A 38 3.02 -27.43 -10.29
C LEU A 38 1.97 -26.53 -10.94
N ILE A 39 0.85 -26.28 -10.24
CA ILE A 39 -0.10 -25.23 -10.61
C ILE A 39 0.46 -23.89 -10.12
N TYR A 40 0.33 -22.84 -10.92
CA TYR A 40 0.77 -21.50 -10.53
C TYR A 40 -0.26 -20.43 -10.84
N ASP A 41 -0.33 -19.44 -9.96
CA ASP A 41 -1.07 -18.19 -10.17
C ASP A 41 -0.09 -17.07 -10.48
N LYS A 42 -0.40 -16.26 -11.49
CA LYS A 42 0.30 -15.00 -11.72
C LYS A 42 -0.34 -13.90 -10.87
N LEU A 43 0.47 -13.21 -10.09
CA LEU A 43 0.06 -12.13 -9.22
C LEU A 43 0.73 -10.83 -9.67
N ILE A 44 -0.05 -9.75 -9.67
CA ILE A 44 0.43 -8.38 -9.90
C ILE A 44 0.05 -7.58 -8.67
N GLU A 45 1.05 -7.14 -7.92
CA GLU A 45 0.85 -6.38 -6.68
C GLU A 45 1.22 -4.91 -6.91
N GLU A 46 0.35 -4.02 -6.46
CA GLU A 46 0.55 -2.58 -6.51
C GLU A 46 1.16 -2.08 -5.19
N ILE A 47 2.35 -1.50 -5.28
CA ILE A 47 3.14 -1.03 -4.14
C ILE A 47 3.45 0.46 -4.30
N TYR A 48 3.27 1.22 -3.22
CA TYR A 48 3.57 2.64 -3.14
C TYR A 48 4.91 2.84 -2.45
N GLN A 49 5.94 3.28 -3.19
CA GLN A 49 7.27 3.53 -2.65
C GLN A 49 7.45 5.02 -2.32
N CYS A 50 7.83 5.32 -1.07
CA CYS A 50 8.20 6.67 -0.67
C CYS A 50 9.42 7.16 -1.46
N THR A 51 9.32 8.34 -2.07
CA THR A 51 10.41 8.88 -2.90
C THR A 51 11.63 9.32 -2.10
N ARG A 52 11.48 9.55 -0.77
CA ARG A 52 12.57 10.01 0.11
C ARG A 52 13.38 8.89 0.74
N CYS A 53 12.70 7.91 1.35
CA CYS A 53 13.36 6.84 2.12
C CYS A 53 13.23 5.45 1.46
N GLN A 54 12.53 5.34 0.33
CA GLN A 54 12.31 4.10 -0.42
C GLN A 54 11.50 3.02 0.33
N LYS A 55 10.99 3.30 1.53
CA LYS A 55 10.04 2.43 2.22
C LYS A 55 8.78 2.25 1.35
N THR A 56 8.29 1.02 1.30
CA THR A 56 7.13 0.60 0.51
C THR A 56 5.90 0.41 1.36
N PHE A 57 4.74 0.65 0.76
CA PHE A 57 3.43 0.50 1.36
C PHE A 57 2.49 -0.18 0.37
N THR A 58 1.66 -1.08 0.85
CA THR A 58 0.56 -1.67 0.09
C THR A 58 -0.60 -0.69 -0.01
N LYS A 59 -1.48 -0.90 -0.98
CA LYS A 59 -2.73 -0.13 -1.09
C LYS A 59 -3.54 -0.16 0.21
N ALA A 60 -3.62 -1.32 0.87
CA ALA A 60 -4.33 -1.49 2.13
C ALA A 60 -3.74 -0.60 3.24
N GLU A 61 -2.41 -0.53 3.36
CA GLU A 61 -1.75 0.33 4.35
C GLU A 61 -2.01 1.83 4.11
N ILE A 62 -2.03 2.27 2.85
CA ILE A 62 -2.39 3.65 2.48
C ILE A 62 -3.85 3.94 2.87
N GLU A 63 -4.78 3.04 2.52
CA GLU A 63 -6.21 3.18 2.83
C GLU A 63 -6.46 3.22 4.35
N GLU A 64 -5.79 2.35 5.11
CA GLU A 64 -5.83 2.38 6.57
C GLU A 64 -5.28 3.69 7.15
N GLY A 65 -4.19 4.20 6.58
CA GLY A 65 -3.62 5.49 6.95
C GLY A 65 -4.59 6.65 6.74
N LEU A 66 -5.22 6.71 5.57
CA LEU A 66 -6.25 7.71 5.26
C LEU A 66 -7.48 7.56 6.17
N ALA A 67 -7.87 6.33 6.50
CA ALA A 67 -8.96 6.07 7.44
C ALA A 67 -8.65 6.59 8.84
N ARG A 68 -7.38 6.52 9.30
CA ARG A 68 -6.93 7.12 10.56
C ARG A 68 -7.03 8.65 10.55
N ILE A 69 -6.58 9.30 9.47
CA ILE A 69 -6.71 10.77 9.29
C ILE A 69 -8.19 11.18 9.36
N LYS A 70 -9.06 10.48 8.64
CA LYS A 70 -10.52 10.75 8.65
C LYS A 70 -11.13 10.59 10.04
N LYS A 71 -10.65 9.64 10.84
CA LYS A 71 -11.13 9.45 12.22
C LYS A 71 -10.67 10.56 13.15
N ALA A 72 -9.44 11.06 13.00
CA ALA A 72 -8.91 12.16 13.80
C ALA A 72 -9.79 13.42 13.67
N HIS A 73 -10.17 13.80 12.45
CA HIS A 73 -11.07 14.94 12.19
C HIS A 73 -12.53 14.75 12.63
N ARG A 74 -12.96 13.49 12.83
CA ARG A 74 -14.32 13.21 13.33
C ARG A 74 -14.41 13.26 14.86
N GLN A 75 -13.27 13.21 15.54
CA GLN A 75 -13.18 13.19 17.00
C GLN A 75 -12.62 14.50 17.58
N SER A 76 -12.16 15.42 16.72
CA SER A 76 -11.67 16.76 17.06
C SER A 76 -12.78 17.80 17.16
#